data_AF-A0A1E5XRY4-F1
#
_entry.id   AF-A0A1E5XRY4-F1
#
_cell.length_a   1.000
_cell.length_b   1.000
_cell.length_c   1.000
_cell.angle_alpha   90.00
_cell.angle_beta   90.00
_cell.angle_gamma   90.00
#
_symmetry.space_group_name_H-M   'P 1'
#
loop_
_entity.id
_entity.type
_entity.pdbx_description
1 polymer ?
#
loop_
_entity_poly.entity_id
_entity_poly.type
_entity_poly.pdbx_seq_one_letter_code
_entity_poly.pdbx_strand_id
1 'polypeptide(L)'
;MTLQDREALIEQIIETQPAMRAFLREQPSDLMAGSWDMVSYSFERGFEAMWDLARKDHSGMLDRPLVTLWRQSVELSLKVALLEATGEAKGSHDLSLLFEDLRKARSGLGFNDDDDLAESVNAMLDHVQTFDPFADRFRYPVPKWGQPFPGFVTDLDGLFQAHWIITTWCEGSVMQVRGET
;
A
#
# COMPACT_ATOMS: atom_id res chain seq x y z
N MET A 1 10.50 15.34 16.92
CA MET A 1 11.64 14.57 17.46
C MET A 1 12.90 15.13 16.85
N THR A 2 13.82 15.57 17.69
CA THR A 2 15.08 16.19 17.27
C THR A 2 16.16 15.13 16.99
N LEU A 3 17.29 15.53 16.41
CA LEU A 3 18.47 14.67 16.28
C LEU A 3 18.98 14.20 17.65
N GLN A 4 19.01 15.13 18.62
CA GLN A 4 19.42 14.86 20.00
C GLN A 4 18.53 13.83 20.69
N ASP A 5 17.21 13.87 20.46
CA ASP A 5 16.29 12.86 21.00
C ASP A 5 16.62 11.46 20.45
N ARG A 6 17.01 11.35 19.16
CA ARG A 6 17.39 10.08 18.54
C ARG A 6 18.73 9.58 19.03
N GLU A 7 19.72 10.45 19.18
CA GLU A 7 21.05 10.11 19.70
C GLU A 7 20.97 9.57 21.12
N ALA A 8 20.19 10.23 21.99
CA ALA A 8 19.95 9.75 23.36
C ALA A 8 19.30 8.36 23.40
N LEU A 9 18.38 8.05 22.48
CA LEU A 9 17.80 6.71 22.35
C LEU A 9 18.84 5.68 21.89
N ILE A 10 19.72 6.03 20.96
CA ILE A 10 20.79 5.15 20.47
C ILE A 10 21.78 4.81 21.60
N GLU A 11 22.17 5.80 22.40
CA GLU A 11 23.06 5.59 23.55
C GLU A 11 22.43 4.62 24.57
N GLN A 12 21.13 4.77 24.87
CA GLN A 12 20.41 3.83 25.76
C GLN A 12 20.33 2.39 25.22
N ILE A 13 20.31 2.20 23.89
CA ILE A 13 20.23 0.86 23.26
C ILE A 13 21.53 0.07 23.51
N ILE A 14 22.69 0.73 23.43
CA ILE A 14 24.00 0.08 23.66
C ILE A 14 24.06 -0.52 25.06
N GLU A 15 23.47 0.17 26.04
CA GLU A 15 23.47 -0.24 27.45
C GLU A 15 22.41 -1.31 27.75
N THR A 16 21.23 -1.23 27.13
CA THR A 16 20.06 -2.04 27.53
C THR A 16 19.82 -3.29 26.69
N GLN A 17 20.36 -3.38 25.47
CA GLN A 17 20.12 -4.46 24.49
C GLN A 17 18.72 -5.08 24.57
N PRO A 18 17.67 -4.29 24.37
CA PRO A 18 16.35 -4.67 24.81
C PRO A 18 15.74 -5.75 23.91
N ALA A 19 15.03 -6.71 24.52
CA ALA A 19 14.43 -7.83 23.81
C ALA A 19 13.14 -7.42 23.08
N MET A 20 12.91 -7.92 21.86
CA MET A 20 11.71 -7.61 21.05
C MET A 20 10.37 -7.85 21.79
N ARG A 21 10.30 -8.89 22.63
CA ARG A 21 9.12 -9.19 23.48
C ARG A 21 8.75 -8.03 24.42
N ALA A 22 9.68 -7.13 24.71
CA ALA A 22 9.41 -5.96 25.54
C ALA A 22 8.60 -4.90 24.77
N PHE A 23 8.68 -4.88 23.44
CA PHE A 23 8.12 -3.84 22.57
C PHE A 23 6.97 -4.31 21.68
N LEU A 24 6.98 -5.58 21.28
CA LEU A 24 5.89 -6.21 20.54
C LEU A 24 5.22 -7.23 21.45
N ARG A 25 3.96 -6.96 21.81
CA ARG A 25 3.15 -7.80 22.67
C ARG A 25 1.76 -7.91 22.07
N GLU A 26 1.14 -9.06 22.26
CA GLU A 26 -0.28 -9.22 21.93
C GLU A 26 -1.10 -8.24 22.77
N GLN A 27 -1.96 -7.49 22.11
CA GLN A 27 -2.92 -6.60 22.77
C GLN A 27 -4.32 -7.19 22.55
N PRO A 28 -5.04 -7.60 23.62
CA PRO A 28 -6.35 -8.25 23.48
C PRO A 28 -7.42 -7.37 22.84
N SER A 29 -7.24 -6.04 22.90
CA SER A 29 -8.12 -5.05 22.29
C SER A 29 -7.27 -4.08 21.48
N ASP A 30 -7.19 -4.31 20.17
CA ASP A 30 -6.60 -3.41 19.20
C ASP A 30 -7.70 -3.00 18.22
N LEU A 31 -7.82 -1.70 17.97
CA LEU A 31 -8.78 -1.13 17.02
C LEU A 31 -8.59 -1.71 15.60
N MET A 32 -7.36 -2.11 15.28
CA MET A 32 -6.99 -2.70 13.99
C MET A 32 -7.25 -4.21 13.94
N ALA A 33 -7.40 -4.87 15.09
CA ALA A 33 -7.48 -6.33 15.14
C ALA A 33 -8.76 -6.84 14.47
N GLY A 34 -8.58 -7.65 13.44
CA GLY A 34 -9.68 -8.27 12.68
C GLY A 34 -10.41 -7.34 11.72
N SER A 35 -9.97 -6.09 11.56
CA SER A 35 -10.59 -5.14 10.63
C SER A 35 -9.69 -4.87 9.42
N TRP A 36 -10.10 -5.38 8.25
CA TRP A 36 -9.42 -5.10 6.99
C TRP A 36 -9.47 -3.61 6.63
N ASP A 37 -10.60 -2.96 6.87
CA ASP A 37 -10.79 -1.52 6.61
C ASP A 37 -9.80 -0.69 7.43
N MET A 38 -9.71 -0.92 8.74
CA MET A 38 -8.82 -0.17 9.62
C MET A 38 -7.34 -0.43 9.29
N VAL A 39 -6.98 -1.68 8.95
CA VAL A 39 -5.63 -2.00 8.49
C VAL A 39 -5.32 -1.29 7.18
N SER A 40 -6.19 -1.35 6.17
CA SER A 40 -5.98 -0.65 4.89
C SER A 40 -5.79 0.85 5.10
N TYR A 41 -6.68 1.47 5.88
CA TYR A 41 -6.60 2.87 6.24
C TYR A 41 -5.29 3.23 6.93
N SER A 42 -4.79 2.38 7.84
CA SER A 42 -3.50 2.62 8.50
C SER A 42 -2.32 2.70 7.52
N PHE A 43 -2.35 1.90 6.45
CA PHE A 43 -1.32 1.90 5.40
C PHE A 43 -1.43 3.10 4.47
N GLU A 44 -2.65 3.55 4.17
CA GLU A 44 -2.89 4.82 3.47
C GLU A 44 -2.32 6.00 4.27
N ARG A 45 -2.67 6.10 5.56
CA ARG A 45 -2.11 7.14 6.45
C ARG A 45 -0.60 7.07 6.53
N GLY A 46 -0.04 5.86 6.54
CA GLY A 46 1.41 5.64 6.51
C GLY A 46 2.03 6.15 5.20
N PHE A 47 1.43 5.85 4.06
CA PHE A 47 1.87 6.33 2.75
C PHE A 47 1.88 7.85 2.69
N GLU A 48 0.78 8.51 3.05
CA GLU A 48 0.67 9.97 3.03
C GLU A 48 1.73 10.64 3.92
N ALA A 49 1.90 10.13 5.15
CA ALA A 49 2.91 10.66 6.05
C ALA A 49 4.33 10.49 5.52
N MET A 50 4.61 9.37 4.84
CA MET A 50 5.91 9.14 4.21
C MET A 50 6.10 10.02 2.97
N TRP A 51 5.04 10.26 2.20
CA TRP A 51 5.04 11.17 1.06
C TRP A 51 5.38 12.59 1.49
N ASP A 52 4.76 13.09 2.55
CA ASP A 52 5.05 14.41 3.14
C ASP A 52 6.51 14.57 3.55
N LEU A 53 7.13 13.49 4.02
CA LEU A 53 8.55 13.45 4.37
C LEU A 53 9.43 13.41 3.12
N ALA A 54 9.09 12.57 2.14
CA ALA A 54 9.82 12.46 0.87
C ALA A 54 9.81 13.78 0.08
N ARG A 55 8.70 14.54 0.11
CA ARG A 55 8.62 15.88 -0.48
C ARG A 55 9.60 16.88 0.12
N LYS A 56 9.98 16.70 1.38
CA LYS A 56 10.93 17.54 2.12
C LYS A 56 12.36 17.02 2.03
N ASP A 57 12.55 15.77 1.62
CA ASP A 57 13.85 15.11 1.53
C ASP A 57 14.28 14.98 0.06
N HIS A 58 15.27 15.78 -0.34
CA HIS A 58 15.82 15.77 -1.70
C HIS A 58 16.88 14.70 -1.93
N SER A 59 17.15 13.83 -0.96
CA SER A 59 18.17 12.78 -1.10
C SER A 59 17.74 11.61 -2.00
N GLY A 60 16.43 11.44 -2.23
CA GLY A 60 15.86 10.27 -2.91
C GLY A 60 15.95 8.97 -2.11
N MET A 61 16.44 9.00 -0.87
CA MET A 61 16.55 7.82 -0.01
C MET A 61 15.19 7.27 0.43
N LEU A 62 14.15 8.12 0.38
CA LEU A 62 12.79 7.75 0.75
C LEU A 62 11.97 7.18 -0.41
N ASP A 63 12.42 7.28 -1.66
CA ASP A 63 11.66 6.82 -2.83
C ASP A 63 11.31 5.33 -2.77
N ARG A 64 12.30 4.49 -2.47
CA ARG A 64 12.13 3.03 -2.39
C ARG A 64 11.16 2.59 -1.30
N PRO A 65 11.32 3.02 -0.03
CA PRO A 65 10.34 2.69 1.00
C PRO A 65 8.97 3.32 0.72
N LEU A 66 8.91 4.52 0.15
CA LEU A 66 7.65 5.17 -0.21
C LEU A 66 6.87 4.37 -1.25
N VAL A 67 7.51 3.94 -2.34
CA VAL A 67 6.85 3.15 -3.39
C VAL A 67 6.44 1.77 -2.86
N THR A 68 7.23 1.18 -1.95
CA THR A 68 6.84 -0.07 -1.27
C THR A 68 5.57 0.12 -0.45
N LEU A 69 5.49 1.21 0.30
CA LEU A 69 4.35 1.54 1.15
C LEU A 69 3.11 1.89 0.32
N TRP A 70 3.28 2.65 -0.75
CA TRP A 70 2.26 2.93 -1.76
C TRP A 70 1.64 1.64 -2.30
N ARG A 71 2.47 0.69 -2.74
CA ARG A 71 2.00 -0.57 -3.33
C ARG A 71 1.21 -1.39 -2.30
N GLN A 72 1.69 -1.44 -1.06
CA GLN A 72 1.01 -2.16 0.02
C GLN A 72 -0.35 -1.53 0.36
N SER A 73 -0.43 -0.19 0.40
CA SER A 73 -1.69 0.52 0.63
C SER A 73 -2.70 0.26 -0.49
N VAL A 74 -2.27 0.30 -1.75
CA VAL A 74 -3.11 -0.05 -2.91
C VAL A 74 -3.58 -1.51 -2.85
N GLU A 75 -2.68 -2.45 -2.57
CA GLU A 75 -3.01 -3.87 -2.44
C GLU A 75 -4.09 -4.11 -1.38
N LEU A 76 -3.96 -3.47 -0.21
CA LEU A 76 -4.92 -3.61 0.88
C LEU A 76 -6.29 -3.01 0.51
N SER A 77 -6.30 -1.87 -0.18
CA SER A 77 -7.54 -1.23 -0.62
C SER A 77 -8.31 -2.10 -1.62
N LEU A 78 -7.60 -2.70 -2.58
CA LEU A 78 -8.18 -3.67 -3.51
C LEU A 78 -8.73 -4.91 -2.78
N LYS A 79 -7.99 -5.41 -1.79
CA LYS A 79 -8.42 -6.57 -0.99
C LYS A 79 -9.65 -6.29 -0.14
N VAL A 80 -9.74 -5.10 0.45
CA VAL A 80 -10.93 -4.64 1.16
C VAL A 80 -12.12 -4.60 0.21
N ALA A 81 -11.99 -3.93 -0.93
CA ALA A 81 -13.08 -3.83 -1.89
C ALA A 81 -13.53 -5.20 -2.44
N LEU A 82 -12.59 -6.10 -2.68
CA LEU A 82 -12.89 -7.47 -3.10
C LEU A 82 -13.54 -8.30 -2.00
N LEU A 83 -13.07 -8.17 -0.75
CA LEU A 83 -13.69 -8.81 0.41
C LEU A 83 -15.14 -8.38 0.57
N GLU A 84 -15.44 -7.09 0.40
CA GLU A 84 -16.81 -6.57 0.46
C GLU A 84 -17.68 -7.09 -0.69
N ALA A 85 -17.13 -7.15 -1.91
CA ALA A 85 -17.86 -7.65 -3.08
C ALA A 85 -18.10 -9.17 -3.06
N THR A 86 -17.24 -9.95 -2.40
CA THR A 86 -17.26 -11.42 -2.48
C THR A 86 -17.54 -12.13 -1.15
N GLY A 87 -17.35 -11.45 -0.03
CA GLY A 87 -17.32 -12.04 1.30
C GLY A 87 -16.02 -12.78 1.64
N GLU A 88 -15.03 -12.82 0.74
CA GLU A 88 -13.79 -13.58 0.93
C GLU A 88 -12.51 -12.75 0.70
N ALA A 89 -11.52 -12.92 1.58
CA ALA A 89 -10.22 -12.26 1.42
C ALA A 89 -9.34 -13.04 0.44
N LYS A 90 -8.87 -12.38 -0.62
CA LYS A 90 -8.00 -13.01 -1.62
C LYS A 90 -6.52 -12.98 -1.22
N GLY A 91 -5.83 -14.10 -1.40
CA GLY A 91 -4.40 -14.25 -1.11
C GLY A 91 -3.43 -13.77 -2.20
N SER A 92 -3.92 -13.14 -3.27
CA SER A 92 -3.05 -12.61 -4.35
C SER A 92 -2.28 -11.37 -3.89
N HIS A 93 -1.11 -11.14 -4.47
CA HIS A 93 -0.32 -9.91 -4.34
C HIS A 93 -0.13 -9.18 -5.69
N ASP A 94 -0.75 -9.72 -6.74
CA ASP A 94 -0.75 -9.13 -8.07
C ASP A 94 -1.91 -8.14 -8.17
N LEU A 95 -1.59 -6.86 -8.39
CA LEU A 95 -2.59 -5.79 -8.34
C LEU A 95 -3.55 -5.85 -9.53
N SER A 96 -3.05 -6.19 -10.72
CA SER A 96 -3.87 -6.34 -11.93
C SER A 96 -4.87 -7.47 -11.76
N LEU A 97 -4.43 -8.62 -11.23
CA LEU A 97 -5.35 -9.73 -10.94
C LEU A 97 -6.39 -9.34 -9.90
N LEU A 98 -5.99 -8.72 -8.78
CA LEU A 98 -6.92 -8.27 -7.74
C LEU A 98 -7.99 -7.32 -8.29
N PHE A 99 -7.61 -6.39 -9.17
CA PHE A 99 -8.53 -5.45 -9.77
C PHE A 99 -9.46 -6.12 -10.80
N GLU A 100 -8.94 -7.01 -11.64
CA GLU A 100 -9.76 -7.80 -12.56
C GLU A 100 -10.80 -8.65 -11.82
N ASP A 101 -10.40 -9.30 -10.72
CA ASP A 101 -11.30 -10.07 -9.88
C ASP A 101 -12.38 -9.19 -9.25
N LEU A 102 -12.02 -7.99 -8.81
CA LEU A 102 -12.95 -7.02 -8.24
C LEU A 102 -13.98 -6.57 -9.28
N ARG A 103 -13.56 -6.21 -10.50
CA ARG A 103 -14.48 -5.87 -11.60
C ARG A 103 -15.42 -7.05 -11.92
N LYS A 104 -14.91 -8.28 -11.96
CA LYS A 104 -15.74 -9.49 -12.18
C LYS A 104 -16.75 -9.71 -11.07
N ALA A 105 -16.32 -9.57 -9.81
CA ALA A 105 -17.20 -9.72 -8.65
C ALA A 105 -18.33 -8.68 -8.67
N ARG A 106 -17.98 -7.41 -8.91
CA ARG A 106 -18.93 -6.29 -9.01
C ARG A 106 -19.88 -6.42 -10.19
N SER A 107 -19.39 -6.84 -11.35
CA SER A 107 -20.24 -7.16 -12.50
C SER A 107 -21.24 -8.29 -12.17
N GLY A 108 -20.81 -9.30 -11.41
CA GLY A 108 -21.69 -10.35 -10.88
C GLY A 108 -22.79 -9.83 -9.94
N LEU A 109 -22.57 -8.69 -9.28
CA LEU A 109 -23.56 -7.98 -8.46
C LEU A 109 -24.42 -6.98 -9.26
N GLY A 110 -24.18 -6.84 -10.57
CA GLY A 110 -24.94 -5.95 -11.45
C GLY A 110 -24.40 -4.52 -11.56
N PHE A 111 -23.21 -4.23 -11.01
CA PHE A 111 -22.54 -2.95 -11.23
C PHE A 111 -21.89 -2.91 -12.61
N ASN A 112 -21.88 -1.73 -13.24
CA ASN A 112 -21.21 -1.50 -14.50
C ASN A 112 -19.98 -0.60 -14.28
N ASP A 113 -18.79 -1.20 -14.32
CA ASP A 113 -17.50 -0.53 -14.19
C ASP A 113 -16.80 -0.39 -15.55
N ASP A 114 -17.55 -0.31 -16.66
CA ASP A 114 -17.06 0.01 -17.99
C ASP A 114 -17.09 1.54 -18.20
N ASP A 115 -16.24 2.23 -17.44
CA ASP A 115 -16.09 3.68 -17.46
C ASP A 115 -14.62 4.10 -17.53
N ASP A 116 -14.40 5.36 -17.94
CA ASP A 116 -13.06 5.93 -18.14
C ASP A 116 -12.19 5.90 -16.87
N LEU A 117 -12.82 5.95 -15.69
CA LEU A 117 -12.11 5.94 -14.41
C LEU A 117 -11.59 4.54 -14.09
N ALA A 118 -12.42 3.51 -14.25
CA ALA A 118 -12.04 2.11 -14.07
C ALA A 118 -10.92 1.70 -15.05
N GLU A 119 -11.01 2.14 -16.31
CA GLU A 119 -9.94 1.91 -17.30
C GLU A 119 -8.65 2.66 -16.94
N SER A 120 -8.76 3.88 -16.42
CA SER A 120 -7.59 4.63 -15.92
C SER A 120 -6.92 3.93 -14.73
N VAL A 121 -7.72 3.40 -13.79
CA VAL A 121 -7.21 2.59 -12.66
C VAL A 121 -6.51 1.35 -13.18
N ASN A 122 -7.13 0.61 -14.12
CA ASN A 122 -6.51 -0.57 -14.73
C ASN A 122 -5.14 -0.25 -15.34
N ALA A 123 -5.06 0.83 -16.12
CA ALA A 123 -3.82 1.23 -16.77
C ALA A 123 -2.71 1.58 -15.77
N MET A 124 -3.04 2.22 -14.64
CA MET A 124 -2.07 2.54 -13.58
C MET A 124 -1.54 1.27 -12.89
N LEU A 125 -2.44 0.33 -12.58
CA LEU A 125 -2.07 -0.95 -11.96
C LEU A 125 -1.22 -1.80 -12.90
N ASP A 126 -1.61 -1.90 -14.17
CA ASP A 126 -0.86 -2.64 -15.19
C ASP A 126 0.54 -2.05 -15.41
N HIS A 127 0.66 -0.73 -15.37
CA HIS A 127 1.95 -0.07 -15.49
C HIS A 127 2.91 -0.48 -14.38
N VAL A 128 2.49 -0.38 -13.10
CA VAL A 128 3.36 -0.75 -11.97
C VAL A 128 3.62 -2.25 -11.90
N GLN A 129 2.62 -3.07 -12.21
CA GLN A 129 2.74 -4.53 -12.21
C GLN A 129 3.71 -5.00 -13.31
N THR A 130 3.71 -4.35 -14.48
CA THR A 130 4.70 -4.60 -15.55
C THR A 130 6.09 -4.11 -15.17
N PHE A 131 6.17 -2.97 -14.48
CA PHE A 131 7.44 -2.38 -14.07
C PHE A 131 8.20 -3.25 -13.05
N ASP A 132 7.46 -3.81 -12.08
CA ASP A 132 7.99 -4.72 -11.07
C ASP A 132 6.88 -5.65 -10.49
N PRO A 133 6.70 -6.85 -11.07
CA PRO A 133 5.58 -7.74 -10.73
C PRO A 133 5.54 -8.18 -9.26
N PHE A 134 6.70 -8.21 -8.59
CA PHE A 134 6.86 -8.74 -7.25
C PHE A 134 7.30 -7.67 -6.23
N ALA A 135 7.35 -6.40 -6.62
CA ALA A 135 7.90 -5.33 -5.78
C ALA A 135 9.36 -5.59 -5.33
N ASP A 136 10.09 -6.46 -6.03
CA ASP A 136 11.44 -6.86 -5.65
C ASP A 136 12.43 -5.73 -5.95
N ARG A 137 12.24 -5.00 -7.05
CA ARG A 137 13.05 -3.84 -7.42
C ARG A 137 13.00 -2.78 -6.35
N PHE A 138 11.90 -2.61 -5.62
CA PHE A 138 11.79 -1.59 -4.57
C PHE A 138 12.55 -1.96 -3.30
N ARG A 139 12.73 -3.26 -3.04
CA ARG A 139 13.24 -3.78 -1.75
C ARG A 139 14.67 -4.29 -1.82
N TYR A 140 15.09 -4.81 -2.97
CA TYR A 140 16.37 -5.47 -3.15
C TYR A 140 17.23 -4.75 -4.19
N PRO A 141 18.56 -4.68 -3.99
CA PRO A 141 19.45 -4.15 -5.01
C PRO A 141 19.64 -5.10 -6.19
N VAL A 142 19.45 -6.41 -5.97
CA VAL A 142 19.68 -7.48 -6.95
C VAL A 142 18.55 -8.52 -6.81
N PRO A 143 17.95 -9.01 -7.92
CA PRO A 143 17.02 -10.11 -7.89
C PRO A 143 17.74 -11.42 -7.55
N LYS A 144 16.95 -12.47 -7.25
CA LYS A 144 17.48 -13.82 -6.98
C LYS A 144 18.40 -14.37 -8.09
N TRP A 145 18.23 -13.91 -9.34
CA TRP A 145 18.94 -14.38 -10.53
C TRP A 145 20.16 -13.53 -10.93
N GLY A 146 20.52 -12.52 -10.14
CA GLY A 146 21.90 -12.02 -10.09
C GLY A 146 22.28 -10.73 -10.84
N GLN A 147 21.41 -10.15 -11.68
CA GLN A 147 21.72 -8.85 -12.33
C GLN A 147 21.08 -7.69 -11.56
N PRO A 148 21.85 -6.69 -11.07
CA PRO A 148 21.30 -5.57 -10.31
C PRO A 148 20.13 -4.91 -11.01
N PHE A 149 19.14 -4.48 -10.23
CA PHE A 149 18.04 -3.73 -10.80
C PHE A 149 18.51 -2.35 -11.29
N PRO A 150 18.01 -1.86 -12.44
CA PRO A 150 18.16 -0.46 -12.80
C PRO A 150 17.63 0.45 -11.70
N GLY A 151 18.24 1.63 -11.55
CA GLY A 151 17.66 2.72 -10.77
C GLY A 151 16.32 3.17 -11.35
N PHE A 152 15.51 3.85 -10.55
CA PHE A 152 14.27 4.47 -10.99
C PHE A 152 14.12 5.86 -10.38
N VAL A 153 13.30 6.68 -11.02
CA VAL A 153 12.93 8.02 -10.56
C VAL A 153 11.45 7.98 -10.21
N THR A 154 11.09 8.62 -9.10
CA THR A 154 9.70 8.72 -8.65
C THR A 154 9.20 10.13 -8.87
N ASP A 155 8.13 10.29 -9.66
CA ASP A 155 7.33 11.50 -9.62
C ASP A 155 6.42 11.42 -8.38
N LEU A 156 6.77 12.16 -7.32
CA LEU A 156 6.04 12.13 -6.07
C LEU A 156 4.59 12.63 -6.22
N ASP A 157 4.36 13.64 -7.05
CA ASP A 157 3.02 14.22 -7.20
C ASP A 157 2.12 13.26 -8.00
N GLY A 158 2.66 12.67 -9.07
CA GLY A 158 2.00 11.61 -9.81
C GLY A 158 1.71 10.37 -8.97
N LEU A 159 2.64 9.95 -8.11
CA LEU A 159 2.46 8.80 -7.22
C LEU A 159 1.31 9.02 -6.22
N PHE A 160 1.22 10.23 -5.64
CA PHE A 160 0.13 10.60 -4.73
C PHE A 160 -1.21 10.64 -5.45
N GLN A 161 -1.26 11.23 -6.65
CA GLN A 161 -2.50 11.28 -7.44
C GLN A 161 -2.97 9.87 -7.83
N ALA A 162 -2.05 9.01 -8.27
CA ALA A 162 -2.38 7.62 -8.59
C ALA A 162 -2.90 6.87 -7.37
N HIS A 163 -2.26 7.04 -6.21
CA HIS A 163 -2.73 6.48 -4.94
C HIS A 163 -4.17 6.90 -4.65
N TRP A 164 -4.43 8.21 -4.66
CA TRP A 164 -5.73 8.79 -4.35
C TRP A 164 -6.82 8.28 -5.29
N ILE A 165 -6.55 8.25 -6.61
CA ILE A 165 -7.52 7.77 -7.60
C ILE A 165 -7.88 6.31 -7.36
N ILE A 166 -6.87 5.45 -7.16
CA ILE A 166 -7.08 4.00 -7.00
C ILE A 166 -7.83 3.70 -5.70
N THR A 167 -7.41 4.30 -4.58
CA THR A 167 -8.04 4.07 -3.26
C THR A 167 -9.46 4.62 -3.22
N THR A 168 -9.69 5.83 -3.73
CA THR A 168 -11.05 6.40 -3.85
C THR A 168 -11.98 5.52 -4.70
N TRP A 169 -11.46 4.95 -5.80
CA TRP A 169 -12.26 4.03 -6.61
C TRP A 169 -12.63 2.76 -5.83
N CYS A 170 -11.70 2.21 -5.04
CA CYS A 170 -11.95 1.06 -4.19
C CYS A 170 -12.99 1.39 -3.10
N GLU A 171 -12.87 2.53 -2.43
CA GLU A 171 -13.84 2.98 -1.42
C GLU A 171 -15.23 3.20 -2.01
N GLY A 172 -15.33 3.91 -3.13
CA GLY A 172 -16.59 4.11 -3.84
C GLY A 172 -17.22 2.78 -4.25
N SER A 173 -16.40 1.81 -4.64
CA SER A 173 -16.86 0.45 -4.94
C SER A 173 -17.45 -0.25 -3.71
N VAL A 174 -16.83 -0.10 -2.54
CA VAL A 174 -17.33 -0.64 -1.26
C VAL A 174 -18.67 0.01 -0.90
N MET A 175 -18.76 1.34 -0.96
CA MET A 175 -19.98 2.08 -0.61
C MET A 175 -21.17 1.63 -1.46
N GLN A 176 -20.96 1.46 -2.77
CA GLN A 176 -21.97 0.96 -3.69
C GLN A 176 -22.43 -0.46 -3.34
N VAL A 177 -21.51 -1.35 -2.99
CA VAL A 177 -21.83 -2.73 -2.57
C VAL A 177 -22.64 -2.73 -1.27
N ARG A 178 -22.30 -1.85 -0.32
CA ARG A 178 -23.02 -1.70 0.96
C ARG A 178 -24.39 -1.02 0.80
N GLY A 179 -24.66 -0.35 -0.33
CA GLY A 179 -25.88 0.42 -0.56
C GLY A 179 -25.88 1.79 0.13
N GLU A 180 -24.69 2.32 0.44
CA GLU A 180 -24.49 3.63 1.04
C GLU A 180 -24.24 4.65 -0.08
N THR A 181 -25.20 5.55 -0.32
CA THR A 181 -25.09 6.69 -1.26
C THR A 181 -25.61 7.98 -0.64
#